data_AF-A0A3D5KVB3-F1
#
_entry.id   AF-A0A3D5KVB3-F1
#
_cell.length_a   1.000
_cell.length_b   1.000
_cell.length_c   1.000
_cell.angle_alpha   90.00
_cell.angle_beta   90.00
_cell.angle_gamma   90.00
#
_symmetry.space_group_name_H-M   'P 1'
#
loop_
_entity.id
_entity.type
_entity.pdbx_description
1 polymer ?
#
loop_
_entity_poly.entity_id
_entity_poly.type
_entity_poly.pdbx_seq_one_letter_code
_entity_poly.pdbx_strand_id
1 'polypeptide(L)'
;MNQPSVVRLPVFQSVLKWVIYLFMVYLAVKFLLKVFPYYGFSEEVFGKYWEVKYFLVGHITGGITALVLGALQFWKTFRKNYIHVHRWVGRIYLGAIAVGSLCSLGMVPRAFKDGVPWAVSLATLAVVWLSTSTMAYIAIRNKKIQLHQEWMVRSYLVTFAFVSFRWFI
;
A
#
# COMPACT_ATOMS: atom_id res chain seq x y z
N MET A 1 39.92 -26.65 -2.56
CA MET A 1 38.82 -26.64 -3.54
C MET A 1 38.22 -25.24 -3.58
N ASN A 2 38.50 -24.46 -4.62
CA ASN A 2 37.90 -23.13 -4.80
C ASN A 2 36.49 -23.29 -5.35
N GLN A 3 35.49 -22.80 -4.62
CA GLN A 3 34.12 -22.70 -5.12
C GLN A 3 34.10 -21.71 -6.30
N PRO A 4 33.43 -22.00 -7.42
CA PRO A 4 33.33 -21.07 -8.54
C PRO A 4 32.60 -19.81 -8.08
N SER A 5 33.26 -18.65 -8.20
CA SER A 5 32.65 -17.35 -7.95
C SER A 5 31.53 -17.13 -8.96
N VAL A 6 30.28 -17.20 -8.51
CA VAL A 6 29.12 -16.82 -9.34
C VAL A 6 29.27 -15.35 -9.72
N VAL A 7 29.70 -15.08 -10.95
CA VAL A 7 29.77 -13.74 -11.53
C VAL A 7 28.33 -13.25 -11.69
N ARG A 8 27.81 -12.57 -10.66
CA ARG A 8 26.52 -11.87 -10.77
C ARG A 8 26.73 -10.71 -11.72
N LEU A 9 26.33 -10.85 -12.98
CA LEU A 9 26.42 -9.77 -13.97
C LEU A 9 25.63 -8.54 -13.47
N PRO A 10 26.30 -7.46 -13.05
CA PRO A 10 25.66 -6.33 -12.35
C PRO A 10 24.67 -5.58 -13.25
N VAL A 11 24.82 -5.71 -14.57
CA VAL A 11 23.92 -5.13 -15.58
C VAL A 11 22.53 -5.76 -15.52
N PHE A 12 22.41 -7.09 -15.48
CA PHE A 12 21.12 -7.78 -15.46
C PHE A 12 20.29 -7.43 -14.21
N GLN A 13 20.95 -7.38 -13.04
CA GLN A 13 20.29 -6.98 -11.80
C GLN A 13 19.84 -5.52 -11.80
N SER A 14 20.57 -4.65 -12.51
CA SER A 14 20.23 -3.23 -12.61
C SER A 14 19.04 -3.03 -13.56
N VAL A 15 19.02 -3.71 -14.72
CA VAL A 15 17.89 -3.68 -15.66
C VAL A 15 16.62 -4.21 -15.01
N LEU A 16 16.68 -5.37 -14.34
CA LEU A 16 15.51 -5.96 -13.67
C LEU A 16 14.91 -5.03 -12.61
N LYS A 17 15.74 -4.33 -11.82
CA LYS A 17 15.27 -3.36 -10.83
C LYS A 17 14.52 -2.20 -11.48
N TRP A 18 15.04 -1.66 -12.58
CA TRP A 18 14.36 -0.57 -13.31
C TRP A 18 13.06 -1.04 -13.94
N VAL A 19 13.01 -2.25 -14.49
CA VAL A 19 11.76 -2.83 -15.02
C VAL A 19 10.71 -2.96 -13.91
N ILE A 20 11.07 -3.50 -12.74
CA ILE A 20 10.16 -3.60 -11.59
C ILE A 20 9.68 -2.21 -11.15
N TYR A 21 10.59 -1.24 -11.05
CA TYR A 21 10.23 0.12 -10.63
C TYR A 21 9.25 0.78 -11.62
N LEU A 22 9.54 0.72 -12.92
CA LEU A 22 8.67 1.27 -13.95
C LEU A 22 7.31 0.57 -13.97
N PHE A 23 7.27 -0.75 -13.77
CA PHE A 23 6.03 -1.50 -13.67
C PHE A 23 5.20 -1.07 -12.44
N MET A 24 5.82 -0.89 -11.28
CA MET A 24 5.14 -0.39 -10.07
C MET A 24 4.60 1.03 -10.26
N VAL A 25 5.37 1.91 -10.90
CA VAL A 25 4.92 3.28 -11.23
C VAL A 25 3.74 3.24 -12.20
N TYR A 26 3.82 2.42 -13.25
CA TYR A 26 2.72 2.22 -14.20
C TYR A 26 1.44 1.75 -13.50
N LEU A 27 1.54 0.73 -12.63
CA LEU A 27 0.39 0.23 -11.86
C LEU A 27 -0.20 1.32 -10.96
N ALA A 28 0.64 2.11 -10.30
CA ALA A 28 0.23 3.21 -9.43
C ALA A 28 -0.51 4.30 -10.22
N VAL A 29 0.06 4.77 -11.34
CA VAL A 29 -0.56 5.82 -12.17
C VAL A 29 -1.91 5.39 -12.70
N LYS A 30 -2.01 4.17 -13.23
CA LYS A 30 -3.25 3.69 -13.83
C LYS A 30 -4.31 3.39 -12.75
N PHE A 31 -3.90 2.98 -11.54
CA PHE A 31 -4.79 2.93 -10.39
C PHE A 31 -5.33 4.32 -10.02
N LEU A 32 -4.47 5.33 -9.94
CA LEU A 32 -4.88 6.73 -9.68
C LEU A 32 -5.90 7.22 -10.71
N LEU A 33 -5.64 6.99 -12.00
CA LEU A 33 -6.56 7.35 -13.08
C LEU A 33 -7.91 6.62 -12.96
N LYS A 34 -7.92 5.34 -12.56
CA LYS A 34 -9.14 4.54 -12.36
C LYS A 34 -9.99 5.05 -11.18
N VAL A 35 -9.36 5.52 -10.11
CA VAL A 35 -10.08 5.93 -8.88
C VAL A 35 -10.40 7.41 -8.81
N PHE A 36 -9.74 8.26 -9.62
CA PHE A 36 -9.94 9.71 -9.62
C PHE A 36 -11.41 10.14 -9.83
N PRO A 37 -12.20 9.51 -10.73
CA PRO A 37 -13.61 9.89 -10.93
C PRO A 37 -14.49 9.78 -9.68
N TYR A 38 -14.15 8.94 -8.70
CA TYR A 38 -14.93 8.78 -7.46
C TYR A 38 -14.93 10.05 -6.58
N TYR A 39 -13.99 10.97 -6.79
CA TYR A 39 -14.01 12.27 -6.11
C TYR A 39 -15.06 13.24 -6.66
N GLY A 40 -15.69 12.91 -7.80
CA GLY A 40 -16.81 13.67 -8.36
C GLY A 40 -18.16 13.38 -7.71
N PHE A 41 -18.26 12.37 -6.83
CA PHE A 41 -19.50 12.01 -6.10
C PHE A 41 -20.75 11.82 -6.98
N SER A 42 -20.61 11.32 -8.21
CA SER A 42 -21.74 11.01 -9.08
C SER A 42 -22.22 9.57 -8.88
N GLU A 43 -23.54 9.38 -8.78
CA GLU A 43 -24.13 8.05 -8.60
C GLU A 43 -23.79 7.10 -9.76
N GLU A 44 -23.68 7.62 -10.98
CA GLU A 44 -23.24 6.87 -12.15
C GLU A 44 -21.85 6.23 -11.96
N VAL A 45 -20.87 7.00 -11.44
CA VAL A 45 -19.51 6.49 -11.23
C VAL A 45 -19.44 5.49 -10.08
N PHE A 46 -20.16 5.76 -8.99
CA PHE A 46 -20.19 4.86 -7.83
C PHE A 46 -20.95 3.57 -8.13
N GLY A 47 -22.03 3.67 -8.92
CA GLY A 47 -22.96 2.61 -9.21
C GLY A 47 -23.31 1.81 -7.97
N LYS A 48 -22.90 0.54 -7.98
CA LYS A 48 -23.16 -0.42 -6.90
C LYS A 48 -22.59 -0.05 -5.53
N TYR A 49 -21.66 0.90 -5.47
CA TYR A 49 -21.01 1.40 -4.25
C TYR A 49 -21.64 2.69 -3.69
N TRP A 50 -22.71 3.21 -4.30
CA TRP A 50 -23.34 4.47 -3.88
C TRP A 50 -23.73 4.52 -2.40
N GLU A 51 -24.29 3.43 -1.89
CA GLU A 51 -24.70 3.28 -0.48
C GLU A 51 -23.51 3.33 0.49
N VAL A 52 -22.31 2.97 0.02
CA VAL A 52 -21.08 2.95 0.83
C VAL A 52 -20.06 4.00 0.37
N LYS A 53 -20.51 5.03 -0.35
CA LYS A 53 -19.65 6.01 -1.03
C LYS A 53 -18.60 6.64 -0.13
N TYR A 54 -18.95 7.02 1.09
CA TYR A 54 -18.01 7.65 2.03
C TYR A 54 -16.93 6.68 2.50
N PHE A 55 -17.29 5.41 2.74
CA PHE A 55 -16.32 4.37 3.03
C PHE A 55 -15.41 4.10 1.82
N LEU A 56 -15.97 4.09 0.60
CA LEU A 56 -15.15 3.90 -0.60
C LEU A 56 -14.16 5.06 -0.80
N VAL A 57 -14.60 6.31 -0.66
CA VAL A 57 -13.72 7.48 -0.79
C VAL A 57 -12.67 7.53 0.32
N GLY A 58 -13.04 7.20 1.56
CA GLY A 58 -12.08 7.09 2.65
C GLY A 58 -11.03 6.00 2.41
N HIS A 59 -11.47 4.84 1.90
CA HIS A 59 -10.58 3.75 1.50
C HIS A 59 -9.61 4.16 0.38
N ILE A 60 -10.13 4.78 -0.69
CA ILE A 60 -9.34 5.27 -1.83
C ILE A 60 -8.33 6.32 -1.35
N THR A 61 -8.77 7.30 -0.58
CA THR A 61 -7.91 8.39 -0.09
C THR A 61 -6.79 7.87 0.81
N GLY A 62 -7.11 6.95 1.72
CA GLY A 62 -6.11 6.27 2.54
C GLY A 62 -5.12 5.46 1.70
N GLY A 63 -5.63 4.69 0.73
CA GLY A 63 -4.83 3.90 -0.21
C GLY A 63 -3.84 4.74 -1.02
N ILE A 64 -4.32 5.80 -1.66
CA ILE A 64 -3.48 6.72 -2.47
C ILE A 64 -2.40 7.36 -1.60
N THR A 65 -2.78 7.87 -0.42
CA THR A 65 -1.84 8.53 0.48
C THR A 65 -0.76 7.55 0.95
N ALA A 66 -1.15 6.32 1.33
CA ALA A 66 -0.20 5.28 1.73
C ALA A 66 0.72 4.85 0.57
N LEU A 67 0.19 4.72 -0.65
CA LEU A 67 0.93 4.34 -1.84
C LEU A 67 2.05 5.36 -2.16
N VAL A 68 1.71 6.65 -2.18
CA VAL A 68 2.64 7.74 -2.49
C VAL A 68 3.65 7.95 -1.37
N LEU A 69 3.18 8.10 -0.13
CA LEU A 69 4.05 8.40 1.01
C LEU A 69 4.92 7.22 1.43
N GLY A 70 4.44 5.99 1.21
CA GLY A 70 5.21 4.77 1.48
C GLY A 70 6.49 4.69 0.65
N ALA A 71 6.45 5.11 -0.62
CA ALA A 71 7.64 5.14 -1.49
C ALA A 71 8.76 6.01 -0.89
N LEU A 72 8.38 7.17 -0.34
CA LEU A 72 9.32 8.11 0.29
C LEU A 72 9.99 7.51 1.54
N GLN A 73 9.37 6.54 2.22
CA GLN A 73 9.95 5.89 3.39
C GLN A 73 11.21 5.06 3.05
N PHE A 74 11.29 4.52 1.83
CA PHE A 74 12.40 3.70 1.38
C PHE A 74 13.57 4.51 0.78
N TRP A 75 13.36 5.79 0.49
CA TRP A 75 14.41 6.65 -0.06
C TRP A 75 15.51 6.94 0.96
N LYS A 76 16.68 6.31 0.78
CA LYS A 76 17.83 6.38 1.71
C LYS A 76 18.32 7.81 1.95
N THR A 77 18.50 8.61 0.90
CA THR A 77 18.98 10.00 1.00
C THR A 77 17.98 10.87 1.77
N PHE A 78 16.69 10.75 1.45
CA PHE A 78 15.63 11.47 2.16
C PHE A 78 15.62 11.14 3.65
N ARG A 79 15.66 9.85 4.00
CA ARG A 79 15.65 9.39 5.39
C ARG A 79 16.90 9.80 6.17
N LYS A 80 18.07 9.88 5.53
CA LYS A 80 19.33 10.33 6.16
C LYS A 80 19.35 11.84 6.39
N ASN A 81 18.94 12.62 5.40
CA ASN A 81 19.08 14.08 5.42
C ASN A 81 17.89 14.80 6.07
N TYR A 82 16.70 14.20 6.05
CA TYR A 82 15.44 14.82 6.50
C TYR A 82 14.69 13.93 7.49
N ILE A 83 15.35 13.51 8.58
CA ILE A 83 14.79 12.54 9.53
C ILE A 83 13.48 13.01 10.20
N HIS A 84 13.35 14.31 10.49
CA HIS A 84 12.13 14.87 11.07
C HIS A 84 10.96 14.79 10.08
N VAL A 85 11.21 15.07 8.80
CA VAL A 85 10.22 14.96 7.73
C VAL A 85 9.84 13.50 7.52
N HIS A 86 10.83 12.59 7.48
CA HIS A 86 10.59 11.15 7.38
C HIS A 86 9.64 10.66 8.49
N ARG A 87 9.82 11.11 9.74
CA ARG A 87 8.93 10.77 10.86
C ARG A 87 7.50 11.25 10.67
N TRP A 88 7.31 12.49 10.20
CA TRP A 88 5.97 13.02 9.93
C TRP A 88 5.30 12.32 8.76
N VAL A 89 6.02 12.12 7.65
CA VAL A 89 5.54 11.33 6.51
C VAL A 89 5.16 9.91 6.95
N GLY A 90 5.95 9.29 7.84
CA GLY A 90 5.65 7.98 8.41
C GLY A 90 4.37 7.98 9.26
N ARG A 91 4.11 9.04 10.04
CA ARG A 91 2.85 9.18 10.80
C ARG A 91 1.64 9.34 9.88
N ILE A 92 1.76 10.17 8.85
CA ILE A 92 0.70 10.36 7.86
C ILE A 92 0.44 9.06 7.10
N TYR A 93 1.50 8.33 6.71
CA TYR A 93 1.41 7.00 6.12
C TYR A 93 0.63 6.03 7.01
N LEU A 94 0.98 5.92 8.30
CA LEU A 94 0.28 5.04 9.23
C LEU A 94 -1.19 5.45 9.43
N GLY A 95 -1.47 6.76 9.54
CA GLY A 95 -2.83 7.28 9.63
C GLY A 95 -3.66 6.99 8.37
N ALA A 96 -3.05 7.12 7.18
CA ALA A 96 -3.69 6.79 5.91
C ALA A 96 -4.04 5.30 5.80
N ILE A 97 -3.17 4.42 6.29
CA ILE A 97 -3.46 2.98 6.39
C ILE A 97 -4.61 2.74 7.36
N ALA A 98 -4.63 3.40 8.51
CA ALA A 98 -5.71 3.25 9.47
C ALA A 98 -7.07 3.65 8.87
N VAL A 99 -7.15 4.83 8.26
CA VAL A 99 -8.37 5.28 7.54
C VAL A 99 -8.73 4.30 6.42
N GLY A 100 -7.75 3.95 5.58
CA GLY A 100 -7.93 3.07 4.44
C GLY A 100 -8.51 1.70 4.83
N SER A 101 -7.95 1.08 5.88
CA SER A 101 -8.39 -0.21 6.39
C SER A 101 -9.73 -0.14 7.11
N LEU A 102 -9.96 0.86 7.97
CA LEU A 102 -11.24 0.99 8.69
C LEU A 102 -12.39 1.23 7.72
N CYS A 103 -12.17 2.08 6.71
CA CYS A 103 -13.16 2.28 5.66
C CYS A 103 -13.37 1.02 4.80
N SER A 104 -12.30 0.26 4.51
CA SER A 104 -12.40 -1.04 3.85
C SER A 104 -13.27 -2.03 4.63
N LEU A 105 -13.09 -2.09 5.95
CA LEU A 105 -13.89 -2.93 6.84
C LEU A 105 -15.36 -2.49 6.87
N GLY A 106 -15.62 -1.18 6.85
CA GLY A 106 -16.98 -0.62 6.75
C GLY A 106 -17.72 -1.05 5.47
N MET A 107 -16.99 -1.39 4.39
CA MET A 107 -17.59 -1.90 3.15
C MET A 107 -17.87 -3.40 3.16
N VAL A 108 -17.41 -4.17 4.16
CA VAL A 108 -17.55 -5.63 4.21
C VAL A 108 -19.01 -6.11 4.16
N PRO A 109 -19.98 -5.49 4.89
CA PRO A 109 -21.39 -5.88 4.77
C PRO A 109 -21.93 -5.77 3.34
N ARG A 110 -21.55 -4.70 2.62
CA ARG A 110 -21.89 -4.53 1.20
C ARG A 110 -21.14 -5.53 0.32
N ALA A 111 -19.90 -5.85 0.65
CA ALA A 111 -19.07 -6.80 -0.09
C ALA A 111 -19.67 -8.21 -0.10
N PHE A 112 -20.43 -8.62 0.93
CA PHE A 112 -21.12 -9.91 0.92
C PHE A 112 -22.14 -10.05 -0.22
N LYS A 113 -22.74 -8.93 -0.66
CA LYS A 113 -23.63 -8.93 -1.85
C LYS A 113 -22.87 -9.20 -3.16
N ASP A 114 -21.55 -8.97 -3.18
CA ASP A 114 -20.67 -9.30 -4.31
C ASP A 114 -20.07 -10.74 -4.16
N GLY A 115 -20.38 -11.44 -3.06
CA GLY A 115 -19.94 -12.81 -2.78
C GLY A 115 -19.08 -12.95 -1.52
N VAL A 116 -19.18 -14.11 -0.86
CA VAL A 116 -18.41 -14.41 0.37
C VAL A 116 -16.89 -14.30 0.16
N PRO A 117 -16.29 -14.82 -0.93
CA PRO A 117 -14.84 -14.69 -1.13
C PRO A 117 -14.38 -13.22 -1.21
N TRP A 118 -15.22 -12.33 -1.76
CA TRP A 118 -14.93 -10.91 -1.87
C TRP A 118 -14.95 -10.22 -0.50
N ALA A 119 -15.97 -10.47 0.30
CA ALA A 119 -16.07 -9.92 1.65
C ALA A 119 -14.92 -10.38 2.55
N VAL A 120 -14.59 -11.67 2.51
CA VAL A 120 -13.52 -12.26 3.32
C VAL A 120 -12.16 -11.72 2.89
N SER A 121 -11.85 -11.70 1.59
CA SER A 121 -10.57 -11.17 1.10
C SER A 121 -10.38 -9.69 1.44
N LEU A 122 -11.43 -8.88 1.32
CA LEU A 122 -11.41 -7.46 1.71
C LEU A 122 -11.12 -7.29 3.21
N ALA A 123 -11.80 -8.06 4.06
CA ALA A 123 -11.60 -8.02 5.51
C ALA A 123 -10.20 -8.49 5.90
N THR A 124 -9.74 -9.63 5.37
CA THR A 124 -8.42 -10.19 5.67
C THR A 124 -7.31 -9.24 5.26
N LEU A 125 -7.35 -8.69 4.04
CA LEU A 125 -6.33 -7.75 3.59
C LEU A 125 -6.31 -6.48 4.45
N ALA A 126 -7.47 -5.95 4.84
CA ALA A 126 -7.53 -4.77 5.72
C ALA A 126 -6.90 -5.02 7.09
N VAL A 127 -7.16 -6.19 7.69
CA VAL A 127 -6.57 -6.60 8.98
C VAL A 127 -5.07 -6.84 8.86
N VAL A 128 -4.61 -7.51 7.80
CA VAL A 128 -3.18 -7.73 7.55
C VAL A 128 -2.45 -6.40 7.34
N TRP A 129 -3.07 -5.45 6.64
CA TRP A 129 -2.49 -4.13 6.40
C TRP A 129 -2.37 -3.30 7.68
N LEU A 130 -3.39 -3.32 8.54
CA LEU A 130 -3.32 -2.72 9.89
C LEU A 130 -2.26 -3.38 10.75
N SER A 131 -2.25 -4.71 10.80
CA SER A 131 -1.33 -5.49 11.63
C SER A 131 0.12 -5.24 11.26
N THR A 132 0.48 -5.37 9.98
CA THR A 132 1.85 -5.14 9.50
C THR A 132 2.34 -3.72 9.81
N SER A 133 1.48 -2.72 9.62
CA SER A 133 1.79 -1.31 9.87
C SER A 133 1.93 -1.01 11.37
N THR A 134 1.08 -1.62 12.18
CA THR A 134 1.14 -1.54 13.65
C THR A 134 2.43 -2.17 14.17
N MET A 135 2.82 -3.33 13.64
CA MET A 135 4.08 -3.98 13.99
C MET A 135 5.30 -3.14 13.59
N ALA A 136 5.26 -2.47 12.44
CA ALA A 136 6.30 -1.52 12.04
C ALA A 136 6.42 -0.37 13.05
N TYR A 137 5.29 0.17 13.52
CA TYR A 137 5.27 1.22 14.52
C TYR A 137 5.77 0.75 15.90
N ILE A 138 5.31 -0.41 16.38
CA ILE A 138 5.76 -0.99 17.64
C ILE A 138 7.27 -1.22 17.61
N ALA A 139 7.80 -1.75 16.51
CA ALA A 139 9.24 -2.00 16.36
C ALA A 139 10.07 -0.71 16.47
N ILE A 140 9.66 0.38 15.83
CA ILE A 140 10.39 1.66 15.91
C ILE A 140 10.28 2.30 17.30
N ARG A 141 9.12 2.18 17.96
CA ARG A 141 8.93 2.65 19.35
C ARG A 141 9.82 1.91 20.33
N ASN A 142 10.05 0.62 20.08
CA ASN A 142 10.97 -0.23 20.83
C ASN A 142 12.44 -0.10 20.39
N LYS A 143 12.77 0.90 19.55
CA LYS A 143 14.12 1.15 19.00
C LYS A 143 14.70 -0.04 18.21
N LYS A 144 13.87 -0.99 17.76
CA LYS A 144 14.26 -2.15 16.94
C LYS A 144 14.26 -1.78 15.46
N ILE A 145 15.30 -1.10 15.01
CA ILE A 145 15.38 -0.48 13.67
C ILE A 145 15.30 -1.51 12.53
N GLN A 146 16.03 -2.62 12.63
CA GLN A 146 16.01 -3.68 11.61
C GLN A 146 14.61 -4.26 11.46
N LEU A 147 13.98 -4.63 12.59
CA LEU A 147 12.62 -5.16 12.61
C LEU A 147 11.59 -4.16 12.06
N HIS A 148 11.73 -2.86 12.38
CA HIS A 148 10.91 -1.81 11.79
C HIS A 148 11.02 -1.79 10.25
N GLN A 149 12.24 -1.85 9.71
CA GLN A 149 12.46 -1.86 8.26
C GLN A 149 11.80 -3.07 7.59
N GLU A 150 11.91 -4.26 8.18
CA GLU A 150 11.26 -5.45 7.63
C GLU A 150 9.73 -5.34 7.65
N TRP A 151 9.13 -4.86 8.75
CA TRP A 151 7.68 -4.65 8.83
C TRP A 151 7.21 -3.54 7.89
N MET A 152 8.01 -2.50 7.66
CA MET A 152 7.71 -1.49 6.65
C MET A 152 7.67 -2.09 5.24
N VAL A 153 8.59 -2.99 4.88
CA VAL A 153 8.53 -3.72 3.61
C VAL A 153 7.24 -4.53 3.51
N ARG A 154 6.89 -5.30 4.55
CA ARG A 154 5.64 -6.09 4.59
C ARG A 154 4.39 -5.21 4.44
N SER A 155 4.32 -4.10 5.18
CA SER A 155 3.23 -3.12 5.11
C SER A 155 3.09 -2.53 3.69
N TYR A 156 4.21 -2.19 3.05
CA TYR A 156 4.18 -1.61 1.71
C TYR A 156 3.84 -2.63 0.62
N LEU A 157 4.25 -3.89 0.78
CA LEU A 157 3.82 -4.98 -0.10
C LEU A 157 2.31 -5.19 -0.05
N VAL A 158 1.70 -5.12 1.14
CA VAL A 158 0.23 -5.22 1.28
C VAL A 158 -0.47 -4.03 0.62
N THR A 159 0.12 -2.83 0.70
CA THR A 159 -0.39 -1.64 -0.02
C THR A 159 -0.46 -1.89 -1.53
N PHE A 160 0.60 -2.47 -2.11
CA PHE A 160 0.61 -2.84 -3.54
C PHE A 160 -0.30 -4.01 -3.87
N ALA A 161 -0.55 -4.95 -2.95
CA ALA A 161 -1.47 -6.05 -3.16
C ALA A 161 -2.89 -5.55 -3.46
N PHE A 162 -3.37 -4.53 -2.74
CA PHE A 162 -4.66 -3.89 -3.03
C PHE A 162 -4.74 -3.29 -4.43
N VAL A 163 -3.65 -2.65 -4.88
CA VAL A 163 -3.55 -2.10 -6.22
C VAL A 163 -3.62 -3.23 -7.24
N SER A 164 -2.77 -4.26 -7.12
CA SER A 164 -2.65 -5.37 -8.06
C SER A 164 -3.92 -6.21 -8.20
N PHE A 165 -4.59 -6.57 -7.10
CA PHE A 165 -5.82 -7.37 -7.18
C PHE A 165 -6.96 -6.65 -7.91
N ARG A 166 -6.94 -5.31 -7.95
CA ARG A 166 -7.96 -4.50 -8.65
C ARG A 166 -7.82 -4.48 -10.18
N TRP A 167 -6.82 -5.18 -10.72
CA TRP A 167 -6.56 -5.31 -12.15
C TRP A 167 -7.02 -6.63 -12.74
N PHE A 168 -6.92 -7.71 -11.98
CA PHE A 168 -7.31 -9.05 -12.42
C PHE A 168 -8.82 -9.30 -12.28
N ILE A 169 -9.55 -8.30 -11.79
CA ILE A 169 -10.97 -8.34 -11.41
C ILE A 169 -11.60 -7.03 -11.87
#